data_AF-A0A954EPG1-F1
#
_entry.id   AF-A0A954EPG1-F1
#
_cell.length_a   1.000
_cell.length_b   1.000
_cell.length_c   1.000
_cell.angle_alpha   90.00
_cell.angle_beta   90.00
_cell.angle_gamma   90.00
#
_symmetry.space_group_name_H-M   'P 1'
#
loop_
_entity.id
_entity.type
_entity.pdbx_description
1 polymer ?
#
loop_
_entity_poly.entity_id
_entity_poly.type
_entity_poly.pdbx_seq_one_letter_code
_entity_poly.pdbx_strand_id
1 'polypeptide(L)'
;MDEPIPGYRVSVWADPDIGTGKFYVVTESPNSANSPPEPQVEVWVEPVSKRLPKVTYVAHREDVRNWMQFLAEPEFDAQELWNVGIVVTAPEGTPHELQVEVEATPPGMGPWDLAIYLFPFLMFGGLWGVGLIRSWHANDRSNRKDLAAKDDSQNNDEKLEVESSSSINRRVQSGGTHSGSFSSPAFGGRVT
;
A
#
# COMPACT_ATOMS: atom_id res chain seq x y z
N MET A 1 -22.23 7.14 11.71
CA MET A 1 -23.62 6.98 12.18
C MET A 1 -24.50 7.70 11.19
N ASP A 2 -25.61 7.08 10.77
CA ASP A 2 -26.49 7.67 9.76
C ASP A 2 -27.88 7.86 10.36
N GLU A 3 -28.39 9.09 10.34
CA GLU A 3 -29.70 9.43 10.89
C GLU A 3 -30.51 10.32 9.93
N PRO A 4 -31.77 9.97 9.62
CA PRO A 4 -32.64 10.84 8.85
C PRO A 4 -33.16 12.00 9.72
N ILE A 5 -32.99 13.23 9.23
CA ILE A 5 -33.62 14.43 9.79
C ILE A 5 -34.60 15.02 8.77
N PRO A 6 -35.55 15.87 9.17
CA PRO A 6 -36.43 16.55 8.22
C PRO A 6 -35.64 17.29 7.13
N GLY A 7 -35.78 16.84 5.89
CA GLY A 7 -35.12 17.43 4.71
C GLY A 7 -33.73 16.90 4.37
N TYR A 8 -33.06 16.15 5.26
CA TYR A 8 -31.71 15.62 5.01
C TYR A 8 -31.51 14.23 5.61
N ARG A 9 -30.62 13.45 5.02
CA ARG A 9 -29.99 12.29 5.65
C ARG A 9 -28.60 12.72 6.10
N VAL A 10 -28.31 12.59 7.39
CA VAL A 10 -27.04 13.00 7.98
C VAL A 10 -26.20 11.75 8.25
N SER A 11 -24.98 11.73 7.75
CA SER A 11 -23.99 10.70 8.01
C SER A 11 -22.79 11.34 8.72
N VAL A 12 -22.42 10.82 9.89
CA VAL A 12 -21.32 11.33 10.70
C VAL A 12 -20.18 10.32 10.73
N TRP A 13 -18.99 10.76 10.36
CA TRP A 13 -17.73 10.04 10.56
C TRP A 13 -16.86 10.82 11.55
N ALA A 14 -16.30 10.12 12.52
CA ALA A 14 -15.53 10.71 13.60
C ALA A 14 -14.18 10.01 13.73
N ASP A 15 -13.14 10.82 13.91
CA ASP A 15 -11.78 10.42 14.23
C ASP A 15 -11.32 11.23 15.46
N PRO A 16 -11.78 10.85 16.67
CA PRO A 16 -11.54 11.62 17.88
C PRO A 16 -10.14 11.32 18.43
N ASP A 17 -9.15 12.09 18.01
CA ASP A 17 -7.80 12.02 18.57
C ASP A 17 -7.60 12.99 19.75
N ILE A 18 -6.78 12.59 20.73
CA ILE A 18 -6.27 13.52 21.74
C ILE A 18 -5.49 14.64 21.04
N GLY A 19 -5.78 15.88 21.40
CA GLY A 19 -5.40 17.07 20.67
C GLY A 19 -6.57 17.55 19.85
N THR A 20 -6.48 17.42 18.53
CA THR A 20 -7.51 17.87 17.59
C THR A 20 -8.16 16.65 16.94
N GLY A 21 -9.41 16.37 17.30
CA GLY A 21 -10.20 15.34 16.63
C GLY A 21 -10.89 15.89 15.39
N LYS A 22 -11.37 15.00 14.53
CA LYS A 22 -12.05 15.39 13.27
C LYS A 22 -13.43 14.78 13.20
N PHE A 23 -14.41 15.62 12.85
CA PHE A 23 -15.78 15.21 12.60
C PHE A 23 -16.18 15.64 11.20
N TYR A 24 -16.48 14.66 10.37
CA TYR A 24 -17.02 14.86 9.03
C TYR A 24 -18.52 14.60 9.08
N VAL A 25 -19.30 15.65 8.85
CA VAL A 25 -20.75 15.59 8.79
C VAL A 25 -21.17 15.72 7.33
N VAL A 26 -21.71 14.65 6.77
CA VAL A 26 -22.18 14.59 5.40
C VAL A 26 -23.70 14.68 5.39
N THR A 27 -24.23 15.63 4.63
CA THR A 27 -25.68 15.82 4.48
C THR A 27 -26.11 15.51 3.05
N GLU A 28 -27.05 14.59 2.91
CA GLU A 28 -27.69 14.25 1.64
C GLU A 28 -29.14 14.75 1.63
N SER A 29 -29.57 15.47 0.59
CA SER A 29 -30.98 15.79 0.41
C SER A 29 -31.68 14.67 -0.37
N PRO A 30 -32.83 14.15 0.11
CA PRO A 30 -33.61 13.16 -0.64
C PRO A 30 -34.15 13.71 -1.96
N ASN A 31 -34.24 15.03 -2.11
CA ASN A 31 -34.69 15.70 -3.32
C ASN A 31 -33.50 16.32 -4.05
N SER A 32 -32.73 15.47 -4.76
CA SER A 32 -31.52 15.89 -5.50
C SER A 32 -31.81 16.74 -6.76
N ALA A 33 -33.07 16.99 -7.08
CA ALA A 33 -33.47 17.72 -8.28
C ALA A 33 -33.20 19.24 -8.22
N ASN A 34 -33.11 19.80 -7.01
CA ASN A 34 -32.72 21.18 -6.76
C ASN A 34 -31.57 21.16 -5.74
N SER A 35 -30.56 22.01 -5.90
CA SER A 35 -29.50 22.14 -4.90
C SER A 35 -30.15 22.52 -3.57
N PRO A 36 -30.17 21.64 -2.56
CA PRO A 36 -30.80 21.94 -1.28
C PRO A 36 -30.10 23.15 -0.66
N PRO A 37 -30.82 23.99 0.10
CA PRO A 37 -30.19 25.10 0.77
C PRO A 37 -29.20 24.55 1.82
N GLU A 38 -28.12 25.27 2.07
CA GLU A 38 -27.02 24.80 2.92
C GLU A 38 -27.42 24.86 4.41
N PRO A 39 -27.41 23.74 5.15
CA PRO A 39 -27.67 23.76 6.59
C PRO A 39 -26.46 24.31 7.35
N GLN A 40 -26.71 24.89 8.52
CA GLN A 40 -25.68 25.22 9.49
C GLN A 40 -25.42 23.98 10.36
N VAL A 41 -24.15 23.60 10.50
CA VAL A 41 -23.74 22.44 11.30
C VAL A 41 -22.83 22.91 12.42
N GLU A 42 -23.16 22.50 13.63
CA GLU A 42 -22.36 22.74 14.85
C GLU A 42 -22.07 21.41 15.53
N VAL A 43 -20.89 21.28 16.12
CA VAL A 43 -20.48 20.11 16.89
C VAL A 43 -20.11 20.60 18.28
N TRP A 44 -20.73 20.06 19.32
CA TRP A 44 -20.31 20.31 20.68
C TRP A 44 -19.73 19.06 21.31
N VAL A 45 -18.76 19.25 22.21
CA VAL A 45 -18.11 18.17 22.95
C VAL A 45 -18.09 18.48 24.45
N GLU A 46 -18.19 17.43 25.26
CA GLU A 46 -18.15 17.51 26.72
C GLU A 46 -17.66 16.18 27.30
N PRO A 47 -16.66 16.14 28.19
CA PRO A 47 -16.19 14.87 28.74
C PRO A 47 -17.31 14.22 29.57
N VAL A 48 -17.45 12.90 29.49
CA VAL A 48 -18.45 12.16 30.27
C VAL A 48 -18.22 12.36 31.78
N SER A 49 -16.96 12.56 32.20
CA SER A 49 -16.58 12.90 33.57
C SER A 49 -17.07 14.26 34.05
N LYS A 50 -17.57 15.14 33.15
CA LYS A 50 -18.02 16.51 33.43
C LYS A 50 -16.93 17.42 34.03
N ARG A 51 -15.65 17.07 33.88
CA ARG A 51 -14.55 17.91 34.39
C ARG A 51 -14.35 19.21 33.61
N LEU A 52 -14.78 19.26 32.35
CA LEU A 52 -14.78 20.45 31.50
C LEU A 52 -16.22 20.78 31.08
N PRO A 53 -16.53 22.08 30.83
CA PRO A 53 -17.82 22.48 30.30
C PRO A 53 -17.98 22.04 28.84
N LYS A 54 -19.24 22.00 28.38
CA LYS A 54 -19.56 21.82 26.96
C LYS A 54 -18.97 22.96 26.12
N VAL A 55 -18.29 22.61 25.03
CA VAL A 55 -17.72 23.56 24.05
C VAL A 55 -18.30 23.28 22.68
N THR A 56 -18.73 24.32 21.96
CA THR A 56 -19.32 24.22 20.61
C THR A 56 -18.35 24.74 19.56
N TYR A 57 -18.25 24.00 18.47
CA TYR A 57 -17.43 24.26 17.29
C TYR A 57 -18.34 24.37 16.07
N VAL A 58 -18.21 25.46 15.32
CA VAL A 58 -18.94 25.62 14.06
C VAL A 58 -18.23 24.79 12.99
N ALA A 59 -18.96 23.92 12.31
CA ALA A 59 -18.39 23.12 11.23
C ALA A 59 -18.30 23.96 9.95
N HIS A 60 -17.18 23.82 9.22
CA HIS A 60 -16.95 24.53 7.97
C HIS A 60 -17.27 23.63 6.78
N ARG A 61 -17.97 24.18 5.78
CA ARG A 61 -18.27 23.44 4.56
C ARG A 61 -17.00 23.12 3.77
N GLU A 62 -16.83 21.86 3.40
CA GLU A 62 -15.81 21.38 2.48
C GLU A 62 -16.43 21.10 1.11
N ASP A 63 -15.74 21.52 0.04
CA ASP A 63 -16.21 21.31 -1.34
C ASP A 63 -15.77 19.93 -1.85
N VAL A 64 -16.64 18.94 -1.66
CA VAL A 64 -16.43 17.57 -2.12
C VAL A 64 -17.40 17.28 -3.27
N ARG A 65 -16.90 16.69 -4.37
CA ARG A 65 -17.72 16.46 -5.57
C ARG A 65 -18.95 15.61 -5.26
N ASN A 66 -20.14 16.21 -5.44
CA ASN A 66 -21.48 15.62 -5.33
C ASN A 66 -22.03 15.46 -3.91
N TRP A 67 -21.35 15.96 -2.88
CA TRP A 67 -21.78 15.81 -1.49
C TRP A 67 -21.61 17.13 -0.76
N MET A 68 -22.50 17.42 0.19
CA MET A 68 -22.34 18.54 1.09
C MET A 68 -21.73 18.00 2.39
N GLN A 69 -20.44 18.29 2.57
CA GLN A 69 -19.65 17.84 3.71
C GLN A 69 -19.25 19.04 4.57
N PHE A 70 -19.28 18.85 5.88
CA PHE A 70 -18.83 19.82 6.86
C PHE A 70 -17.77 19.20 7.76
N LEU A 71 -16.71 19.94 8.03
CA LEU A 71 -15.62 19.55 8.91
C LEU A 71 -15.68 20.38 10.20
N ALA A 72 -15.69 19.71 11.35
CA ALA A 72 -15.43 20.31 12.64
C ALA A 72 -14.19 19.68 13.28
N GLU A 73 -13.40 20.50 13.96
CA GLU A 73 -12.14 20.11 14.58
C GLU A 73 -12.16 20.39 16.10
N PRO A 74 -12.95 19.64 16.89
CA PRO A 74 -13.00 19.82 18.33
C PRO A 74 -11.70 19.40 19.01
N GLU A 75 -11.43 19.99 20.17
CA GLU A 75 -10.25 19.66 20.98
C GLU A 75 -10.58 18.63 22.07
N PHE A 76 -9.74 17.60 22.20
CA PHE A 76 -9.80 16.57 23.23
C PHE A 76 -8.51 16.58 24.05
N ASP A 77 -8.57 16.95 25.32
CA ASP A 77 -7.36 17.11 26.14
C ASP A 77 -6.96 15.85 26.93
N ALA A 78 -7.82 14.82 26.97
CA ALA A 78 -7.54 13.58 27.69
C ALA A 78 -8.13 12.35 27.00
N GLN A 79 -7.47 11.20 27.23
CA GLN A 79 -7.95 9.88 26.84
C GLN A 79 -9.09 9.44 27.76
N GLU A 80 -10.33 9.72 27.38
CA GLU A 80 -11.54 9.30 28.11
C GLU A 80 -12.74 9.21 27.15
N LEU A 81 -13.92 8.90 27.70
CA LEU A 81 -15.18 8.97 26.96
C LEU A 81 -15.71 10.41 26.93
N TRP A 82 -16.20 10.82 25.77
CA TRP A 82 -16.72 12.15 25.50
C TRP A 82 -18.14 12.07 24.95
N ASN A 83 -19.02 12.92 25.47
CA ASN A 83 -20.30 13.22 24.85
C ASN A 83 -20.06 14.17 23.69
N VAL A 84 -20.53 13.80 22.51
CA VAL A 84 -20.48 14.63 21.32
C VAL A 84 -21.90 14.81 20.81
N GLY A 85 -22.29 16.05 20.58
CA GLY A 85 -23.55 16.35 19.91
C GLY A 85 -23.32 17.10 18.62
N ILE A 86 -24.02 16.67 17.57
CA ILE A 86 -24.04 17.30 16.27
C ILE A 86 -25.39 17.98 16.12
N VAL A 87 -25.38 19.31 16.01
CA VAL A 87 -26.56 20.13 15.80
C VAL A 87 -26.62 20.54 14.34
N VAL A 88 -27.66 20.10 13.64
CA VAL A 88 -27.92 20.44 12.24
C VAL A 88 -29.13 21.36 12.18
N THR A 89 -28.94 22.57 11.68
CA THR A 89 -29.98 23.59 11.52
C THR A 89 -30.24 23.82 10.05
N ALA A 90 -31.37 23.31 9.55
CA ALA A 90 -31.83 23.61 8.20
C ALA A 90 -32.24 25.10 8.10
N PRO A 91 -32.09 25.77 6.94
CA PRO A 91 -32.35 27.21 6.81
C PRO A 91 -33.75 27.69 7.21
N GLU A 92 -34.76 26.82 7.10
CA GLU A 92 -36.14 27.10 7.51
C GLU A 92 -36.64 26.13 8.60
N GLY A 93 -35.74 25.35 9.22
CA GLY A 93 -36.09 24.25 10.12
C GLY A 93 -35.73 24.49 11.58
N THR A 94 -36.27 23.63 12.45
CA THR A 94 -35.81 23.53 13.84
C THR A 94 -34.44 22.87 13.90
N PRO A 95 -33.53 23.30 14.79
CA PRO A 95 -32.29 22.57 15.04
C PRO A 95 -32.58 21.13 15.47
N HIS A 96 -31.88 20.18 14.88
CA HIS A 96 -31.91 18.77 15.25
C HIS A 96 -30.56 18.36 15.84
N GLU A 97 -30.59 17.76 17.02
CA GLU A 97 -29.41 17.34 17.76
C GLU A 97 -29.27 15.82 17.75
N LEU A 98 -28.08 15.35 17.38
CA LEU A 98 -27.68 13.96 17.38
C LEU A 98 -26.59 13.78 18.43
N GLN A 99 -26.81 12.95 19.45
CA GLN A 99 -25.83 12.74 20.51
C GLN A 99 -25.20 11.34 20.41
N VAL A 100 -23.88 11.27 20.51
CA VAL A 100 -23.09 10.04 20.51
C VAL A 100 -21.99 10.13 21.56
N GLU A 101 -21.63 8.99 22.14
CA GLU A 101 -20.47 8.86 23.01
C GLU A 101 -19.28 8.33 22.19
N VAL A 102 -18.13 8.98 22.31
CA VAL A 102 -16.89 8.57 21.61
C VAL A 102 -15.75 8.45 22.59
N GLU A 103 -14.84 7.51 22.34
CA GLU A 103 -13.59 7.39 23.09
C GLU A 103 -12.48 8.12 22.33
N ALA A 104 -11.81 9.07 22.97
CA ALA A 104 -10.68 9.77 22.35
C ALA A 104 -9.45 8.86 22.31
N THR A 105 -8.90 8.62 21.11
CA THR A 105 -7.70 7.80 20.94
C THR A 105 -6.43 8.63 21.06
N PRO A 106 -5.35 8.09 21.66
CA PRO A 106 -4.04 8.75 21.56
C PRO A 106 -3.67 8.93 20.09
N PRO A 107 -3.09 10.08 19.69
CA PRO A 107 -2.61 10.27 18.34
C PRO A 107 -1.63 9.13 18.03
N GLY A 108 -1.83 8.47 16.89
CA GLY A 108 -1.02 7.31 16.51
C GLY A 108 0.48 7.58 16.65
N MET A 109 1.28 6.51 16.85
CA MET A 109 2.72 6.57 17.13
C MET A 109 3.59 7.03 15.92
N GLY A 110 3.14 8.01 15.15
CA GLY A 110 3.92 8.79 14.20
C GLY A 110 4.74 8.00 13.16
N PRO A 111 5.72 8.65 12.52
CA PRO A 111 6.61 8.01 11.54
C PRO A 111 7.46 6.86 12.10
N TRP A 112 7.67 6.83 13.42
CA TRP A 112 8.47 5.80 14.08
C TRP A 112 7.81 4.43 14.03
N ASP A 113 6.48 4.39 14.16
CA ASP A 113 5.72 3.15 14.04
C ASP A 113 5.87 2.55 12.63
N LEU A 114 5.79 3.40 11.59
CA LEU A 114 6.07 2.99 10.22
C LEU A 114 7.47 2.41 10.06
N ALA A 115 8.48 3.02 10.67
CA ALA A 115 9.85 2.50 10.62
C ALA A 115 9.96 1.11 11.28
N ILE A 116 9.29 0.90 12.41
CA ILE A 116 9.25 -0.39 13.12
C ILE A 116 8.54 -1.44 12.27
N TYR A 117 7.40 -1.11 11.65
CA TYR A 117 6.68 -2.02 10.76
C TYR A 117 7.43 -2.31 9.46
N LEU A 118 8.21 -1.36 8.95
CA LEU A 118 8.98 -1.51 7.72
C LEU A 118 10.27 -2.35 7.94
N PHE A 119 10.80 -2.35 9.16
CA PHE A 119 12.03 -3.04 9.53
C PHE A 119 12.10 -4.52 9.10
N PRO A 120 11.12 -5.40 9.40
CA PRO A 120 11.20 -6.81 8.98
C PRO A 120 11.27 -6.95 7.46
N PHE A 121 10.52 -6.14 6.70
CA PHE A 121 10.55 -6.17 5.24
C PHE A 121 11.89 -5.73 4.68
N LEU A 122 12.51 -4.69 5.24
CA LEU A 122 13.86 -4.28 4.87
C LEU A 122 14.89 -5.35 5.19
N MET A 123 14.74 -6.06 6.32
CA MET A 123 15.65 -7.12 6.71
C MET A 123 15.59 -8.29 5.73
N PHE A 124 14.38 -8.78 5.42
CA PHE A 124 14.21 -9.88 4.46
C PHE A 124 14.55 -9.43 3.03
N GLY A 125 14.06 -8.27 2.60
CA GLY A 125 14.37 -7.72 1.27
C GLY A 125 15.87 -7.49 1.07
N GLY A 126 16.56 -6.98 2.09
CA GLY A 126 18.01 -6.82 2.11
C GLY A 126 18.74 -8.16 1.99
N LEU A 127 18.31 -9.19 2.72
CA LEU A 127 18.90 -10.53 2.64
C LEU A 127 18.77 -11.13 1.23
N TRP A 128 17.60 -10.98 0.60
CA TRP A 128 17.38 -11.39 -0.79
C TRP A 128 18.23 -10.59 -1.78
N GLY A 129 18.31 -9.27 -1.61
CA GLY A 129 19.13 -8.38 -2.44
C GLY A 129 20.61 -8.76 -2.41
N VAL A 130 21.16 -9.04 -1.22
CA VAL A 130 22.54 -9.51 -1.07
C VAL A 130 22.76 -10.85 -1.77
N GLY A 131 21.80 -11.77 -1.67
CA GLY A 131 21.85 -13.06 -2.37
C GLY A 131 21.92 -12.91 -3.90
N LEU A 132 21.09 -12.03 -4.47
CA LEU A 132 21.07 -11.75 -5.91
C LEU A 132 22.38 -11.13 -6.38
N ILE A 133 22.88 -10.11 -5.68
CA ILE A 133 24.15 -9.44 -6.00
C ILE A 133 25.31 -10.46 -5.97
N ARG A 134 25.35 -11.33 -4.97
CA ARG A 134 26.39 -12.36 -4.86
C ARG A 134 26.30 -13.38 -6.00
N SER A 135 25.10 -13.77 -6.40
CA SER A 135 24.90 -14.71 -7.51
C SER A 135 25.38 -14.13 -8.84
N TRP A 136 25.19 -12.82 -9.05
CA TRP A 136 25.59 -12.16 -10.28
C TRP A 136 27.11 -12.12 -10.44
N HIS A 137 27.83 -11.81 -9.35
CA HIS A 137 29.30 -11.84 -9.33
C HIS A 137 29.92 -13.24 -9.50
N ALA A 138 29.18 -14.31 -9.17
CA ALA A 138 29.67 -15.67 -9.36
C ALA A 138 29.66 -16.09 -10.84
N ASN A 139 28.69 -15.60 -11.62
CA ASN A 139 28.51 -15.96 -13.03
C ASN A 139 29.55 -15.31 -13.96
N ASP A 140 30.14 -14.18 -13.57
CA ASP A 140 31.22 -13.56 -14.34
C ASP A 140 32.52 -14.39 -14.34
N ARG A 141 32.71 -15.25 -13.32
CA ARG A 141 33.92 -16.08 -13.23
C ARG A 141 33.86 -17.33 -14.11
N SER A 142 32.68 -17.86 -14.42
CA SER A 142 32.53 -19.00 -15.33
C SER A 142 32.75 -18.56 -16.78
N ASN A 143 32.10 -17.47 -17.22
CA ASN A 143 32.28 -16.94 -18.58
C ASN A 143 33.74 -16.60 -18.91
N ARG A 144 34.52 -16.12 -17.91
CA ARG A 144 35.94 -15.81 -18.13
C ARG A 144 36.82 -17.07 -18.29
N LYS A 145 36.43 -18.18 -17.66
CA LYS A 145 37.12 -19.48 -17.84
C LYS A 145 36.78 -20.10 -19.19
N ASP A 146 35.52 -19.97 -19.63
CA ASP A 146 35.10 -20.49 -20.94
C ASP A 146 35.78 -19.73 -22.08
N LEU A 147 35.97 -18.40 -21.93
CA LEU A 147 36.74 -17.60 -22.87
C LEU A 147 38.23 -17.98 -22.89
N ALA A 148 38.84 -18.21 -21.73
CA ALA A 148 40.23 -18.66 -21.65
C ALA A 148 40.43 -20.07 -22.25
N ALA A 149 39.51 -21.00 -21.98
CA ALA A 149 39.57 -22.36 -22.53
C ALA A 149 39.34 -22.38 -24.06
N LYS A 150 38.54 -21.45 -24.58
CA LYS A 150 38.31 -21.32 -26.02
C LYS A 150 39.52 -20.73 -26.75
N ASP A 151 40.24 -19.79 -26.13
CA ASP A 151 41.49 -19.23 -26.66
C ASP A 151 42.59 -20.30 -26.74
N ASP A 152 42.73 -21.12 -25.70
CA ASP A 152 43.67 -22.26 -25.70
C ASP A 152 43.32 -23.31 -26.77
N SER A 153 42.04 -23.57 -27.03
CA SER A 153 41.62 -24.53 -28.05
C SER A 153 41.92 -24.03 -29.46
N GLN A 154 41.66 -22.74 -29.74
CA GLN A 154 41.90 -22.14 -31.04
C GLN A 154 43.39 -22.08 -31.40
N ASN A 155 44.24 -21.83 -30.42
CA ASN A 155 45.71 -21.81 -30.61
C ASN A 155 46.28 -23.22 -30.86
N ASN A 156 45.65 -24.26 -30.29
CA ASN A 156 46.02 -25.66 -30.57
C ASN A 156 45.59 -26.11 -31.97
N ASP A 157 44.44 -25.66 -32.46
CA ASP A 157 43.97 -25.98 -33.81
C ASP A 157 44.84 -25.32 -34.90
N GLU A 158 45.26 -24.06 -34.73
CA GLU A 158 46.24 -23.42 -35.63
C GLU A 158 47.58 -24.17 -35.63
N LYS A 159 48.04 -24.64 -34.46
CA LYS A 159 49.27 -25.43 -34.36
C LYS A 159 49.14 -26.79 -35.06
N LEU A 160 47.98 -27.42 -34.98
CA LEU A 160 47.71 -28.69 -35.66
C LEU A 160 47.55 -28.52 -37.18
N GLU A 161 47.05 -27.40 -37.69
CA GLU A 161 46.96 -27.14 -39.14
C GLU A 161 48.35 -26.91 -39.79
N VAL A 162 49.27 -26.29 -39.05
CA VAL A 162 50.69 -26.18 -39.46
C VAL A 162 51.39 -27.55 -39.47
N GLU A 163 51.09 -28.46 -38.54
CA GLU A 163 51.62 -29.83 -38.56
C GLU A 163 50.89 -30.76 -39.56
N SER A 164 49.60 -30.55 -39.82
CA SER A 164 48.80 -31.39 -40.74
C SER A 164 49.19 -31.16 -42.20
N SER A 165 49.61 -29.94 -42.56
CA SER A 165 50.25 -29.66 -43.87
C SER A 165 51.54 -30.45 -44.12
N SER A 166 52.18 -30.99 -43.07
CA SER A 166 53.37 -31.83 -43.18
C SER A 166 53.08 -33.34 -43.23
N SER A 167 51.83 -33.77 -43.05
CA SER A 167 51.47 -35.19 -42.87
C SER A 167 50.40 -35.71 -43.84
N ILE A 168 50.10 -34.97 -44.92
CA ILE A 168 49.35 -35.45 -46.11
C ILE A 168 50.20 -36.45 -46.91
N ASN A 169 50.57 -37.58 -46.27
CA ASN A 169 51.03 -38.78 -46.95
C ASN A 169 50.87 -40.01 -46.06
N ARG A 170 49.70 -40.19 -45.41
CA ARG A 170 49.37 -41.49 -44.82
C ARG A 170 47.87 -41.69 -44.61
N ARG A 171 47.30 -42.48 -45.52
CA ARG A 171 46.47 -43.68 -45.23
C ARG A 171 45.14 -43.40 -44.51
N VAL A 172 44.00 -43.37 -45.20
CA VAL A 172 43.24 -44.53 -45.74
C VAL A 172 42.91 -45.60 -44.69
N GLN A 173 41.61 -45.79 -44.46
CA GLN A 173 40.86 -46.94 -43.91
C GLN A 173 40.37 -46.93 -42.46
N SER A 174 39.12 -47.42 -42.37
CA SER A 174 38.33 -47.88 -41.21
C SER A 174 37.57 -46.76 -40.46
N GLY A 175 36.23 -46.69 -40.42
CA GLY A 175 35.20 -47.72 -40.47
C GLY A 175 34.76 -48.06 -39.05
N GLY A 176 33.51 -47.72 -38.68
CA GLY A 176 32.94 -48.12 -37.38
C GLY A 176 31.73 -47.30 -36.92
N THR A 177 30.56 -47.94 -36.94
CA THR A 177 29.20 -47.54 -36.54
C THR A 177 28.89 -47.60 -35.04
N HIS A 178 27.89 -46.83 -34.55
CA HIS A 178 26.87 -47.11 -33.49
C HIS A 178 26.41 -45.75 -32.87
N SER A 179 25.16 -45.24 -32.98
CA SER A 179 23.79 -45.65 -32.56
C SER A 179 23.44 -45.42 -31.07
N GLY A 180 22.43 -44.59 -30.80
CA GLY A 180 21.63 -44.52 -29.55
C GLY A 180 21.23 -43.07 -29.19
N SER A 181 20.06 -42.53 -29.57
CA SER A 181 18.69 -42.69 -29.03
C SER A 181 18.52 -42.21 -27.56
N PHE A 182 17.95 -41.01 -27.35
CA PHE A 182 16.55 -40.74 -26.97
C PHE A 182 16.30 -40.74 -25.45
N SER A 183 15.76 -39.62 -24.91
CA SER A 183 14.47 -39.55 -24.18
C SER A 183 14.39 -38.31 -23.27
N SER A 184 13.50 -37.37 -23.62
CA SER A 184 12.84 -36.45 -22.66
C SER A 184 11.75 -37.20 -21.89
N PRO A 185 11.31 -36.68 -20.73
CA PRO A 185 9.91 -36.26 -20.69
C PRO A 185 9.65 -34.97 -19.92
N ALA A 186 8.58 -34.31 -20.38
CA ALA A 186 7.85 -33.24 -19.72
C ALA A 186 7.08 -33.76 -18.50
N PHE A 187 6.87 -32.91 -17.49
CA PHE A 187 5.81 -33.11 -16.52
C PHE A 187 5.17 -31.77 -16.16
N GLY A 188 3.90 -31.64 -16.56
CA GLY A 188 3.01 -30.55 -16.16
C GLY A 188 2.22 -30.94 -14.90
N GLY A 189 1.69 -29.93 -14.21
CA GLY A 189 0.78 -30.12 -13.09
C GLY A 189 0.16 -28.79 -12.68
N ARG A 190 -1.02 -28.52 -13.25
CA ARG A 190 -1.94 -27.43 -12.90
C ARG A 190 -2.96 -28.01 -11.92
N VAL A 191 -3.22 -27.36 -10.80
CA VAL A 191 -4.41 -27.64 -9.98
C VAL A 191 -5.10 -26.31 -9.67
N THR A 192 -6.41 -26.37 -9.85
CA THR A 192 -7.47 -25.38 -9.72
C THR A 192 -7.66 -24.84 -8.32
#